data_AF-A0A0J6G4X3-F1
#
_entry.id   AF-A0A0J6G4X3-F1
#
_cell.length_a   1.000
_cell.length_b   1.000
_cell.length_c   1.000
_cell.angle_alpha   90.00
_cell.angle_beta   90.00
_cell.angle_gamma   90.00
#
_symmetry.space_group_name_H-M   'P 1'
#
loop_
_entity.id
_entity.type
_entity.pdbx_description
1 polymer ?
#
loop_
_entity_poly.entity_id
_entity_poly.type
_entity_poly.pdbx_seq_one_letter_code
_entity_poly.pdbx_strand_id
1 'polypeptide(L)'
;MMWLPYAIGAVIAVVFLGSAAILIGALHRMGRRQVTDLLEASFREQAFPGEHGPLRGSDLTVVEKSKQNIESSYGHVYSIAPGATLQTADAFWYCVGPGPCWFLAIPVVISGFGEAQVRWIVRPMTEGRVRAALQFDRKATRLAFGARPAAR
;
A
#
# COMPACT_ATOMS: atom_id res chain seq x y z
N MET A 1 -46.27 -33.10 -2.80
CA MET A 1 -45.70 -31.78 -2.40
C MET A 1 -44.46 -31.99 -1.54
N MET A 2 -43.35 -32.48 -2.11
CA MET A 2 -42.11 -32.77 -1.36
C MET A 2 -40.95 -31.82 -1.68
N TRP A 3 -41.08 -30.93 -2.66
CA TRP A 3 -39.98 -30.07 -3.14
C TRP A 3 -39.94 -28.68 -2.51
N LEU A 4 -41.04 -28.27 -1.88
CA LEU A 4 -41.18 -26.98 -1.19
C LEU A 4 -40.13 -26.76 -0.07
N PRO A 5 -39.85 -27.72 0.84
CA PRO A 5 -38.85 -27.51 1.89
C PRO A 5 -37.42 -27.42 1.35
N TYR A 6 -37.10 -28.14 0.27
CA TYR A 6 -35.80 -28.06 -0.38
C TYR A 6 -35.61 -26.72 -1.11
N ALA A 7 -36.65 -26.22 -1.79
CA ALA A 7 -36.61 -24.91 -2.43
C ALA A 7 -36.43 -23.78 -1.40
N ILE A 8 -37.13 -23.85 -0.26
CA ILE A 8 -36.98 -22.89 0.85
C ILE A 8 -35.57 -22.96 1.44
N GLY A 9 -35.07 -24.17 1.72
CA GLY A 9 -33.71 -24.37 2.24
C GLY A 9 -32.62 -23.84 1.30
N ALA A 10 -32.76 -24.04 -0.01
CA ALA A 10 -31.83 -23.54 -1.02
C ALA A 10 -31.81 -22.00 -1.08
N VAL A 11 -32.97 -21.35 -1.02
CA VAL A 11 -33.05 -19.87 -1.01
C VAL A 11 -32.40 -19.30 0.25
N ILE A 12 -32.65 -19.89 1.42
CA ILE A 12 -32.02 -19.49 2.68
C ILE A 12 -30.50 -19.61 2.56
N ALA A 13 -29.99 -20.75 2.07
CA ALA A 13 -28.55 -20.96 1.92
C ALA A 13 -27.89 -19.93 0.98
N VAL A 14 -28.52 -19.60 -0.15
CA VAL A 14 -28.00 -18.60 -1.10
C VAL A 14 -27.95 -17.21 -0.47
N VAL A 15 -29.00 -16.81 0.28
CA VAL A 15 -29.03 -15.51 0.96
C VAL A 15 -27.97 -15.44 2.06
N PHE A 16 -27.78 -16.51 2.84
CA PHE A 16 -26.74 -16.58 3.87
C PHE A 16 -25.32 -16.53 3.27
N LEU A 17 -25.06 -17.26 2.19
CA LEU A 17 -23.75 -17.24 1.53
C LEU A 17 -23.48 -15.87 0.89
N GLY A 18 -24.49 -15.27 0.26
CA GLY A 18 -24.39 -13.93 -0.31
C GLY A 18 -24.11 -12.87 0.75
N SER A 19 -24.82 -12.89 1.88
CA SER A 19 -24.62 -11.93 2.98
C SER A 19 -23.27 -12.13 3.67
N ALA A 20 -22.83 -13.37 3.87
CA ALA A 20 -21.51 -13.68 4.40
C ALA A 20 -20.39 -13.18 3.47
N ALA A 21 -20.49 -13.41 2.16
CA ALA A 21 -19.52 -12.92 1.19
C ALA A 21 -19.45 -11.38 1.18
N ILE A 22 -20.59 -10.70 1.26
CA ILE A 22 -20.65 -9.23 1.36
C ILE A 22 -20.00 -8.75 2.65
N LEU A 23 -20.28 -9.39 3.79
CA LEU A 23 -19.71 -9.02 5.09
C LEU A 23 -18.19 -9.20 5.11
N ILE A 24 -17.70 -10.36 4.62
CA ILE A 24 -16.27 -10.64 4.50
C ILE A 24 -15.60 -9.62 3.59
N GLY A 25 -16.19 -9.34 2.43
CA GLY A 25 -15.68 -8.33 1.49
C GLY A 25 -15.66 -6.92 2.09
N ALA A 26 -16.68 -6.56 2.87
CA ALA A 26 -16.74 -5.27 3.57
C ALA A 26 -15.67 -5.15 4.65
N LEU A 27 -15.48 -6.19 5.47
CA LEU A 27 -14.44 -6.24 6.50
C LEU A 27 -13.04 -6.15 5.90
N HIS A 28 -12.77 -6.91 4.82
CA HIS A 28 -11.51 -6.80 4.08
C HIS A 28 -11.28 -5.39 3.53
N ARG A 29 -12.32 -4.75 2.99
CA ARG A 29 -12.21 -3.38 2.46
C ARG A 29 -11.96 -2.36 3.55
N MET A 30 -12.61 -2.50 4.71
CA MET A 30 -12.43 -1.62 5.86
C MET A 30 -11.01 -1.75 6.44
N GLY A 31 -10.53 -2.96 6.69
CA GLY A 31 -9.17 -3.19 7.17
C GLY A 31 -8.12 -2.64 6.21
N ARG A 32 -8.33 -2.82 4.90
CA ARG A 32 -7.42 -2.28 3.88
C ARG A 32 -7.39 -0.75 3.85
N ARG A 33 -8.53 -0.09 4.10
CA ARG A 33 -8.57 1.38 4.23
C ARG A 33 -7.82 1.83 5.48
N GLN A 34 -8.08 1.21 6.63
CA GLN A 34 -7.39 1.53 7.88
C GLN A 34 -5.86 1.40 7.75
N VAL A 35 -5.36 0.32 7.14
CA VAL A 35 -3.92 0.15 6.92
C VAL A 35 -3.39 1.22 5.97
N THR A 36 -4.13 1.57 4.92
CA THR A 36 -3.72 2.63 3.99
C THR A 36 -3.64 3.99 4.69
N ASP A 37 -4.64 4.31 5.52
CA ASP A 37 -4.70 5.56 6.27
C ASP A 37 -3.57 5.65 7.31
N LEU A 38 -3.27 4.55 8.02
CA LEU A 38 -2.14 4.46 8.95
C LEU A 38 -0.79 4.60 8.25
N LEU A 39 -0.62 3.97 7.07
CA LEU A 39 0.58 4.13 6.25
C LEU A 39 0.74 5.58 5.79
N GLU A 40 -0.34 6.22 5.34
CA GLU A 40 -0.27 7.62 4.90
C GLU A 40 0.00 8.59 6.05
N ALA A 41 -0.62 8.38 7.21
CA ALA A 41 -0.35 9.18 8.41
C ALA A 41 1.11 9.04 8.87
N SER A 42 1.59 7.80 9.03
CA SER A 42 2.98 7.54 9.44
C SER A 42 4.01 8.04 8.42
N PHE A 43 3.71 7.94 7.13
CA PHE A 43 4.58 8.47 6.07
C PHE A 43 4.73 9.98 6.18
N ARG A 44 3.62 10.71 6.41
CA ARG A 44 3.64 12.18 6.51
C ARG A 44 4.53 12.67 7.65
N GLU A 45 4.57 11.93 8.74
CA GLU A 45 5.38 12.25 9.93
C GLU A 45 6.84 11.83 9.78
N GLN A 46 7.15 10.90 8.89
CA GLN A 46 8.50 10.37 8.67
C GLN A 46 9.45 11.46 8.17
N ALA A 47 10.66 11.47 8.75
CA ALA A 47 11.75 12.33 8.32
C ALA A 47 12.60 11.65 7.24
N PHE A 48 13.03 12.45 6.26
CA PHE A 48 13.83 12.06 5.10
C PHE A 48 15.11 12.90 5.07
N PRO A 49 16.26 12.30 4.71
CA PRO A 49 17.51 13.04 4.62
C PRO A 49 17.49 13.94 3.37
N GLY A 50 17.46 15.27 3.55
CA GLY A 50 17.59 16.25 2.46
C GLY A 50 18.92 17.00 2.51
N GLU A 51 19.34 17.57 1.38
CA GLU A 51 20.61 18.32 1.28
C GLU A 51 20.63 19.59 2.15
N HIS A 52 19.47 20.20 2.36
CA HIS A 52 19.31 21.44 3.15
C HIS A 52 18.76 21.19 4.56
N GLY A 53 18.72 19.94 5.00
CA GLY A 53 18.12 19.52 6.26
C GLY A 53 17.09 18.40 6.10
N PRO A 54 16.55 17.87 7.22
CA PRO A 54 15.56 16.81 7.19
C PRO A 54 14.25 17.30 6.57
N LEU A 55 13.78 16.61 5.52
CA LEU A 55 12.48 16.82 4.89
C LEU A 55 11.43 15.96 5.59
N ARG A 56 10.18 16.41 5.68
CA ARG A 56 9.08 15.54 6.16
C ARG A 56 8.39 14.88 4.98
N GLY A 57 7.76 13.72 5.22
CA GLY A 57 6.98 13.06 4.17
C GLY A 57 5.83 13.92 3.64
N SER A 58 5.33 14.88 4.42
CA SER A 58 4.37 15.89 3.96
C SER A 58 4.90 16.79 2.83
N ASP A 59 6.21 16.97 2.77
CA ASP A 59 6.89 17.82 1.78
C ASP A 59 7.27 17.02 0.53
N LEU A 60 7.07 15.70 0.56
CA LEU A 60 7.35 14.79 -0.55
C LEU A 60 6.08 14.46 -1.33
N THR A 61 6.22 14.38 -2.65
CA THR A 61 5.18 13.85 -3.54
C THR A 61 5.43 12.38 -3.80
N VAL A 62 4.48 11.51 -3.43
CA VAL A 62 4.52 10.09 -3.79
C VAL A 62 4.03 9.95 -5.22
N VAL A 63 4.94 9.62 -6.14
CA VAL A 63 4.64 9.54 -7.58
C VAL A 63 4.15 8.16 -8.01
N GLU A 64 4.61 7.12 -7.32
CA GLU A 64 4.19 5.74 -7.57
C GLU A 64 4.22 4.94 -6.27
N LYS A 65 3.20 4.09 -6.08
CA LYS A 65 3.13 3.06 -5.04
C LYS A 65 3.12 1.71 -5.75
N SER A 66 4.29 1.11 -5.93
CA SER A 66 4.42 -0.18 -6.61
C SER A 66 4.20 -1.30 -5.61
N LYS A 67 3.28 -2.21 -5.91
CA LYS A 67 3.10 -3.42 -5.11
C LYS A 67 3.93 -4.52 -5.73
N GLN A 68 4.99 -4.97 -5.05
CA GLN A 68 5.59 -6.22 -5.48
C GLN A 68 4.67 -7.34 -5.05
N ASN A 69 4.07 -8.05 -6.00
CA ASN A 69 3.55 -9.38 -5.73
C ASN A 69 4.75 -10.29 -5.44
N ILE A 70 5.32 -10.20 -4.25
CA ILE A 70 6.21 -11.25 -3.77
C ILE A 70 5.29 -12.43 -3.51
N GLU A 71 5.43 -13.44 -4.36
CA GLU A 71 4.60 -14.65 -4.46
C GLU A 71 4.50 -15.46 -3.16
N SER A 72 5.22 -15.06 -2.10
CA SER A 72 5.21 -15.71 -0.78
C SER A 72 4.30 -15.07 0.28
N SER A 73 3.60 -13.96 0.02
CA SER A 73 2.90 -13.21 1.09
C SER A 73 1.40 -12.97 0.86
N TYR A 74 0.78 -13.67 -0.10
CA TYR A 74 -0.68 -13.54 -0.35
C TYR A 74 -1.57 -14.03 0.80
N GLY A 75 -1.01 -14.72 1.80
CA GLY A 75 -1.77 -15.34 2.89
C GLY A 75 -2.08 -14.46 4.11
N HIS A 76 -1.33 -13.39 4.37
CA HIS A 76 -1.37 -12.78 5.72
C HIS A 76 -1.54 -11.26 5.82
N VAL A 77 -1.48 -10.49 4.72
CA VAL A 77 -1.50 -9.01 4.77
C VAL A 77 -2.84 -8.41 5.27
N TYR A 78 -3.92 -9.19 5.32
CA TYR A 78 -5.24 -8.70 5.77
C TYR A 78 -5.72 -9.29 7.09
N SER A 79 -4.92 -10.14 7.73
CA SER A 79 -5.20 -10.64 9.06
C SER A 79 -4.35 -9.85 10.04
N ILE A 80 -4.93 -8.81 10.63
CA ILE A 80 -4.45 -8.28 11.92
C ILE A 80 -4.83 -9.34 12.97
N ALA A 81 -4.23 -10.53 12.88
CA ALA A 81 -4.30 -11.53 13.92
C ALA A 81 -3.19 -11.23 14.93
N PRO A 82 -3.47 -11.33 16.25
CA PRO A 82 -2.45 -11.20 17.27
C PRO A 82 -1.35 -12.24 17.00
N GLY A 83 -0.10 -11.79 16.83
CA GLY A 83 1.06 -12.66 16.65
C GLY A 83 1.53 -12.91 15.21
N ALA A 84 1.04 -12.17 14.21
CA ALA A 84 1.56 -12.26 12.86
C ALA A 84 2.98 -11.68 12.75
N THR A 85 3.90 -12.49 12.21
CA THR A 85 5.29 -12.19 11.87
C THR A 85 5.42 -10.96 10.97
N LEU A 86 6.52 -10.21 11.13
CA LEU A 86 6.93 -9.02 10.36
C LEU A 86 6.31 -9.00 8.95
N GLN A 87 5.27 -8.20 8.75
CA GLN A 87 4.64 -8.05 7.45
C GLN A 87 5.28 -6.86 6.77
N THR A 88 6.27 -7.12 5.92
CA THR A 88 6.67 -6.11 4.94
C THR A 88 5.42 -5.81 4.13
N ALA A 89 4.90 -4.58 4.25
CA ALA A 89 3.86 -4.17 3.34
C ALA A 89 4.55 -4.13 1.98
N ASP A 90 4.18 -5.06 1.09
CA ASP A 90 4.74 -5.22 -0.24
C ASP A 90 4.41 -4.00 -1.12
N ALA A 91 4.94 -2.84 -0.76
CA ALA A 91 4.57 -1.54 -1.28
C ALA A 91 5.80 -0.63 -1.30
N PHE A 92 6.44 -0.51 -2.45
CA PHE A 92 7.52 0.45 -2.69
C PHE A 92 6.91 1.81 -3.02
N TRP A 93 7.24 2.83 -2.24
CA TRP A 93 6.77 4.20 -2.48
C TRP A 93 7.91 5.02 -3.06
N TYR A 94 7.76 5.41 -4.32
CA TYR A 94 8.69 6.31 -5.00
C TYR A 94 8.27 7.74 -4.71
N CYS A 95 9.18 8.50 -4.11
CA CYS A 95 8.91 9.83 -3.57
C CYS A 95 9.85 10.85 -4.21
N VAL A 96 9.33 12.04 -4.49
CA VAL A 96 10.06 13.18 -5.06
C VAL A 96 9.90 14.36 -4.12
N GLY A 97 11.01 14.93 -3.67
CA GLY A 97 11.03 16.11 -2.83
C GLY A 97 11.16 17.41 -3.62
N PRO A 98 11.19 18.56 -2.93
CA PRO A 98 11.49 19.84 -3.56
C PRO A 98 12.91 19.83 -4.13
N GLY A 99 13.05 20.09 -5.44
CA GLY A 99 14.34 20.06 -6.13
C GLY A 99 14.76 18.64 -6.58
N PRO A 100 16.06 18.41 -6.85
CA PRO A 100 16.56 17.12 -7.33
C PRO A 100 16.75 16.12 -6.18
N CYS A 101 15.67 15.82 -5.45
CA CYS A 101 15.69 14.87 -4.34
C CYS A 101 14.70 13.74 -4.60
N TRP A 102 15.21 12.51 -4.67
CA TRP A 102 14.40 11.31 -4.89
C TRP A 102 14.63 10.28 -3.81
N PHE A 103 13.55 9.63 -3.37
CA PHE A 103 13.60 8.63 -2.30
C PHE A 103 12.76 7.41 -2.65
N LEU A 104 13.24 6.25 -2.19
CA LEU A 104 12.46 5.04 -2.06
C LEU A 104 12.10 4.86 -0.59
N ALA A 105 10.81 4.82 -0.30
CA ALA A 105 10.29 4.54 1.03
C ALA A 105 9.65 3.15 1.03
N ILE A 106 10.10 2.30 1.96
CA ILE A 106 9.62 0.92 2.11
C ILE A 106 8.97 0.80 3.50
N PRO A 107 7.66 0.57 3.58
CA PRO A 107 6.96 0.37 4.84
C PRO A 107 7.16 -1.06 5.34
N VAL A 108 7.59 -1.17 6.59
CA VAL A 108 7.64 -2.41 7.35
C VAL A 108 6.55 -2.32 8.41
N VAL A 109 5.48 -3.11 8.26
CA VAL A 109 4.38 -3.14 9.21
C VAL A 109 4.68 -4.20 10.26
N ILE A 110 4.71 -3.78 11.51
CA ILE A 110 4.92 -4.64 12.66
C ILE A 110 3.58 -4.70 13.39
N SER A 111 2.90 -5.84 13.31
CA SER A 111 1.68 -6.10 14.07
C SER A 111 2.02 -6.69 15.44
N GLY A 112 1.74 -5.93 16.51
CA GLY A 112 1.82 -6.37 17.90
C GLY A 112 0.43 -6.59 18.52
N PHE A 113 0.37 -6.98 19.80
CA PHE A 113 -0.86 -7.19 20.58
C PHE A 113 -1.81 -5.98 20.52
N GLY A 114 -2.70 -5.95 19.52
CA GLY A 114 -3.72 -4.91 19.33
C GLY A 114 -3.26 -3.62 18.65
N GLU A 115 -1.97 -3.44 18.38
CA GLU A 115 -1.43 -2.24 17.74
C GLU A 115 -0.59 -2.59 16.50
N ALA A 116 -0.84 -1.84 15.42
CA ALA A 116 -0.01 -1.88 14.20
C ALA A 116 0.95 -0.70 14.20
N GLN A 117 2.25 -0.98 14.22
CA GLN A 117 3.30 0.04 14.09
C GLN A 117 3.91 -0.02 12.69
N VAL A 118 4.21 1.14 12.11
CA VAL A 118 4.84 1.25 10.79
C VAL A 118 6.26 1.78 10.97
N ARG A 119 7.24 1.01 10.49
CA ARG A 119 8.64 1.45 10.40
C ARG A 119 9.00 1.69 8.94
N TRP A 120 9.58 2.83 8.63
CA TRP A 120 10.00 3.17 7.27
C TRP A 120 11.49 2.91 7.06
N ILE A 121 11.81 2.23 5.97
CA ILE A 121 13.18 2.18 5.42
C ILE A 121 13.23 3.18 4.28
N VAL A 122 14.01 4.24 4.46
CA VAL A 122 14.19 5.30 3.46
C VAL A 122 15.55 5.14 2.80
N ARG A 123 15.56 5.16 1.46
CA ARG A 123 16.78 5.12 0.65
C ARG A 123 16.80 6.29 -0.33
N PRO A 124 17.80 7.18 -0.26
CA PRO A 124 18.04 8.16 -1.32
C PRO A 124 18.26 7.46 -2.66
N MET A 125 17.74 8.06 -3.72
CA MET A 125 17.88 7.57 -5.09
C MET A 125 18.47 8.64 -5.99
N THR A 126 19.17 8.19 -7.02
CA THR A 126 19.59 9.07 -8.12
C THR A 126 18.48 9.19 -9.16
N GLU A 127 18.48 10.30 -9.89
CA GLU A 127 17.55 10.56 -11.00
C GLU A 127 17.47 9.38 -11.98
N GLY A 128 18.62 8.84 -12.39
CA GLY A 128 18.70 7.73 -13.32
C GLY A 128 18.02 6.45 -12.80
N ARG A 129 18.14 6.15 -11.50
CA ARG A 129 17.46 4.99 -10.90
C ARG A 129 15.95 5.20 -10.82
N VAL A 130 15.50 6.42 -10.53
CA VAL A 130 14.06 6.72 -10.52
C VAL A 130 13.49 6.69 -11.93
N ARG A 131 14.18 7.24 -12.95
CA ARG A 131 13.74 7.11 -14.34
C ARG A 131 13.61 5.65 -14.77
N ALA A 132 14.60 4.82 -14.45
CA ALA A 132 14.55 3.40 -14.78
C ALA A 132 13.38 2.68 -14.08
N ALA A 133 13.10 3.03 -12.82
CA ALA A 133 11.98 2.45 -12.08
C ALA A 133 10.61 2.86 -12.65
N LEU A 134 10.45 4.13 -13.03
CA LEU A 134 9.19 4.70 -13.51
C LEU A 134 8.99 4.59 -15.02
N GLN A 135 9.95 4.03 -15.78
CA GLN A 135 9.97 4.09 -17.25
C GLN A 135 8.70 3.55 -17.93
N PHE A 136 8.00 2.63 -17.27
CA PHE A 136 6.75 2.04 -17.77
C PHE A 136 5.50 2.77 -17.25
N ASP A 137 5.61 3.59 -16.21
CA ASP A 137 4.53 4.44 -15.70
C ASP A 137 4.71 5.88 -16.21
N ARG A 138 4.04 6.18 -17.33
CA ARG A 138 4.04 7.51 -17.95
C ARG A 138 3.47 8.59 -17.03
N LYS A 139 2.52 8.25 -16.15
CA LYS A 139 1.92 9.21 -15.23
C LYS A 139 2.89 9.54 -14.10
N ALA A 140 3.49 8.52 -13.49
CA ALA A 140 4.48 8.70 -12.44
C ALA A 140 5.73 9.42 -12.96
N THR A 141 6.21 9.07 -14.16
CA THR A 141 7.33 9.77 -14.82
C THR A 141 7.02 11.25 -15.01
N ARG A 142 5.83 11.60 -15.48
CA ARG A 142 5.41 13.00 -15.66
C ARG A 142 5.27 13.74 -14.33
N LEU A 143 4.82 13.07 -13.28
CA LEU A 143 4.75 13.67 -11.93
C LEU A 143 6.14 13.89 -11.33
N ALA A 144 7.09 12.98 -11.58
CA ALA A 144 8.44 13.03 -11.02
C ALA A 144 9.36 14.03 -11.73
N PHE A 145 9.22 14.18 -13.05
CA PHE A 145 10.15 14.97 -13.88
C PHE A 145 9.47 16.11 -14.66
N GLY A 146 8.15 16.27 -14.53
CA GLY A 146 7.38 17.23 -15.30
C GLY A 146 7.14 16.81 -16.76
N ALA A 147 6.60 17.73 -17.57
CA ALA A 147 6.29 17.52 -18.99
C ALA A 147 7.50 17.70 -19.92
N ARG A 148 8.71 17.37 -19.49
CA ARG A 148 9.89 17.43 -20.38
C ARG A 148 10.08 16.05 -21.03
N PRO A 149 9.88 15.91 -22.35
CA PRO A 149 10.20 14.67 -23.04
C PRO A 149 11.71 14.44 -22.95
N ALA A 150 12.10 13.17 -22.94
CA ALA A 150 13.48 12.76 -23.17
C ALA A 150 14.09 13.60 -24.31
N ALA A 151 15.18 14.30 -24.01
CA ALA A 151 16.04 14.80 -25.07
C ALA A 151 16.62 13.58 -25.81
N ARG A 152 16.59 13.69 -27.13
CA ARG A 152 17.01 12.72 -28.15
C ARG A 152 18.23 11.89 -27.80
#